data_AF-A0A087TWL8-F1
#
_entry.id   AF-A0A087TWL8-F1
#
_cell.length_a   1.000
_cell.length_b   1.000
_cell.length_c   1.000
_cell.angle_alpha   90.00
_cell.angle_beta   90.00
_cell.angle_gamma   90.00
#
_symmetry.space_group_name_H-M   'P 1'
#
loop_
_entity.id
_entity.type
_entity.pdbx_description
1 polymer ?
#
loop_
_entity_poly.entity_id
_entity_poly.type
_entity_poly.pdbx_seq_one_letter_code
_entity_poly.pdbx_strand_id
1 'polypeptide(L)' 'MIHPDPEMRPSSAALVQNETLVPYACKTKEQLNKELNAEKFKNQLLSRELERASESLKKESKDGRVCRLVGGKVNRS' A
#
# COMPACT_ATOMS: atom_id res chain seq x y z
N MET A 1 18.74 26.12 8.89
CA MET A 1 17.87 27.24 9.32
C MET A 1 18.41 28.04 10.51
N ILE A 2 19.54 27.63 11.10
CA ILE A 2 20.12 28.26 12.30
C ILE A 2 21.31 29.18 11.98
N HIS A 3 21.32 29.77 10.79
CA HIS A 3 22.42 30.65 10.40
C HIS A 3 22.43 31.89 11.32
N PRO A 4 23.61 32.28 11.87
CA PRO A 4 23.72 33.39 12.81
C PRO A 4 23.35 34.73 12.17
N ASP A 5 23.72 34.92 10.91
CA ASP A 5 23.29 36.07 10.09
C ASP A 5 21.86 35.82 9.56
N PRO A 6 20.88 36.72 9.83
CA PRO A 6 19.50 36.59 9.36
C PRO A 6 19.34 36.66 7.84
N GLU A 7 20.17 37.43 7.11
CA GLU A 7 20.01 37.61 5.66
C GLU A 7 20.40 36.34 4.88
N MET A 8 21.30 35.54 5.45
CA MET A 8 21.72 34.25 4.89
C MET A 8 20.76 33.11 5.23
N ARG A 9 19.72 33.37 6.05
CA ARG A 9 18.72 32.37 6.41
C ARG A 9 17.73 32.21 5.25
N PRO A 10 17.39 30.96 4.85
CA PRO A 10 16.38 30.76 3.81
C PRO A 10 15.02 31.30 4.28
N SER A 11 14.34 31.99 3.37
CA SER A 11 12.96 32.41 3.57
C SER A 11 12.00 31.22 3.55
N SER A 12 10.77 31.41 4.04
CA SER A 12 9.73 30.38 4.00
C SER A 12 9.49 29.86 2.57
N ALA A 13 9.43 30.76 1.58
CA ALA A 13 9.26 30.39 0.18
C ALA A 13 10.42 29.56 -0.36
N ALA A 14 11.66 29.90 0.03
CA ALA A 14 12.85 29.14 -0.36
C ALA A 14 12.87 27.72 0.23
N LEU A 15 12.31 27.53 1.44
CA LEU A 15 12.21 26.21 2.06
C LEU A 15 11.22 25.30 1.32
N VAL A 16 10.10 25.84 0.85
CA VAL A 16 9.09 25.08 0.10
C VAL A 16 9.63 24.59 -1.25
N GLN A 17 10.56 25.31 -1.85
CA GLN A 17 11.22 24.93 -3.11
C GLN A 17 12.45 24.04 -2.92
N ASN A 18 12.86 23.76 -1.68
CA ASN A 18 14.05 22.95 -1.42
C ASN A 18 13.75 21.47 -1.65
N GLU A 19 14.43 20.83 -2.61
CA GLU A 19 14.21 19.42 -2.97
C GLU A 19 14.48 18.43 -1.82
N THR A 20 15.38 18.76 -0.91
CA THR A 20 15.68 17.89 0.25
C THR A 20 14.55 17.89 1.26
N LEU A 21 13.88 19.03 1.44
CA LEU A 21 12.74 19.17 2.36
C LEU A 21 11.42 18.77 1.69
N VAL A 22 11.27 19.08 0.40
CA VAL A 22 10.07 18.84 -0.40
C VAL A 22 10.50 18.19 -1.73
N PRO A 23 10.64 16.85 -1.78
CA PRO A 23 11.14 16.12 -2.95
C PRO A 23 10.31 16.30 -4.24
N TYR A 24 9.10 16.83 -4.12
CA TYR A 24 8.18 17.03 -5.22
C TYR A 24 8.09 18.47 -5.70
N ALA A 25 8.75 19.42 -5.02
CA ALA A 25 8.62 20.85 -5.32
C ALA A 25 9.09 21.20 -6.75
N CYS A 26 10.12 20.52 -7.25
CA CYS A 26 10.66 20.74 -8.59
C CYS A 26 10.02 19.85 -9.68
N LYS A 27 9.05 19.00 -9.35
CA LYS A 27 8.44 18.10 -10.33
C LYS A 27 7.40 18.83 -11.15
N THR A 28 7.42 18.61 -12.47
CA THR A 28 6.38 19.16 -13.35
C THR A 28 5.06 18.40 -13.17
N LYS A 29 3.96 19.04 -13.58
CA LYS A 29 2.63 18.40 -13.58
C LYS A 29 2.63 17.10 -14.39
N GLU A 30 3.33 17.05 -15.52
CA GLU A 30 3.40 15.82 -16.33
C GLU A 30 4.16 14.70 -15.60
N GLN A 31 5.26 15.02 -14.93
CA GLN A 31 6.04 14.05 -14.16
C GLN A 31 5.20 13.44 -13.03
N LEU A 32 4.49 14.28 -12.27
CA LEU A 32 3.60 13.83 -11.19
C LEU A 32 2.47 12.94 -11.72
N ASN A 33 1.85 13.31 -12.84
CA ASN A 33 0.80 12.49 -13.46
C ASN A 33 1.34 11.14 -13.93
N LYS A 34 2.55 11.09 -14.49
CA LYS A 34 3.19 9.84 -14.92
C LYS A 34 3.44 8.92 -13.73
N GLU A 35 4.02 9.43 -12.65
CA GLU A 35 4.24 8.69 -11.41
C GLU A 35 2.93 8.17 -10.82
N LEU A 36 1.90 9.02 -10.75
CA LEU A 36 0.59 8.64 -10.25
C LEU A 36 -0.06 7.52 -11.09
N ASN A 37 0.04 7.60 -12.41
CA ASN A 37 -0.51 6.58 -13.30
C ASN A 37 0.23 5.24 -13.16
N ALA A 38 1.56 5.28 -13.00
CA ALA A 38 2.36 4.08 -12.74
C ALA A 38 1.92 3.40 -11.43
N GLU A 39 1.72 4.16 -10.36
CA GLU A 39 1.29 3.61 -9.08
C GLU A 39 -0.16 3.08 -9.13
N LYS A 40 -1.06 3.77 -9.83
CA LYS A 40 -2.43 3.28 -10.06
C LYS A 40 -2.45 1.96 -10.81
N PHE A 41 -1.62 1.81 -11.85
CA PHE A 41 -1.52 0.58 -12.62
C PHE A 41 -1.02 -0.59 -11.74
N LYS A 42 0.05 -0.35 -10.98
CA LYS A 42 0.58 -1.33 -10.02
C LYS A 42 -0.48 -1.75 -8.99
N ASN A 43 -1.21 -0.80 -8.42
CA ASN A 43 -2.28 -1.09 -7.48
C ASN A 43 -3.41 -1.93 -8.12
N GLN A 44 -3.80 -1.62 -9.35
CA GLN A 44 -4.80 -2.41 -10.07
C GLN A 44 -4.34 -3.86 -10.29
N LEU A 45 -3.06 -4.05 -10.65
CA LEU A 45 -2.48 -5.37 -10.82
C LEU A 45 -2.50 -6.16 -9.51
N LEU A 46 -2.00 -5.56 -8.43
CA LEU A 46 -1.98 -6.17 -7.10
C LEU A 46 -3.39 -6.51 -6.60
N SER A 47 -4.37 -5.63 -6.80
CA SER A 47 -5.76 -5.91 -6.42
C SER A 47 -6.34 -7.12 -7.15
N ARG A 48 -6.01 -7.29 -8.44
CA ARG A 48 -6.44 -8.48 -9.21
C ARG A 48 -5.76 -9.75 -8.71
N GLU A 49 -4.48 -9.68 -8.35
CA GLU A 49 -3.76 -10.81 -7.75
C GLU A 49 -4.34 -11.20 -6.39
N LEU A 50 -4.65 -10.21 -5.54
CA LEU A 50 -5.30 -10.43 -4.25
C LEU A 50 -6.68 -11.06 -4.40
N GLU A 51 -7.48 -10.61 -5.37
CA GLU A 51 -8.78 -11.20 -5.66
C GLU A 51 -8.64 -12.68 -6.02
N ARG A 52 -7.75 -13.01 -6.98
CA ARG A 52 -7.47 -14.39 -7.39
C ARG A 52 -6.96 -15.26 -6.24
N ALA A 53 -6.04 -14.76 -5.43
CA ALA A 53 -5.54 -15.46 -4.25
C ALA A 53 -6.64 -15.67 -3.20
N SER A 54 -7.52 -14.68 -3.01
CA SER A 54 -8.66 -14.83 -2.10
C SER A 54 -9.65 -15.90 -2.57
N GLU A 55 -9.85 -16.02 -3.89
CA GLU A 55 -10.71 -17.04 -4.48
C GLU A 55 -10.13 -18.44 -4.35
N SER A 56 -8.81 -18.62 -4.51
CA SER A 56 -8.16 -19.92 -4.30
C SER A 56 -8.25 -20.34 -2.83
N LEU A 57 -7.98 -19.44 -1.88
CA LEU A 57 -8.11 -19.71 -0.44
C LEU A 57 -9.55 -20.07 -0.03
N LYS A 58 -10.56 -19.43 -0.63
CA LYS A 58 -11.98 -19.76 -0.42
C LYS A 58 -12.37 -21.13 -0.99
N LYS A 59 -11.70 -21.60 -2.05
CA LYS A 59 -11.92 -22.94 -2.62
C LYS A 59 -11.30 -24.02 -1.72
N GLU A 60 -10.10 -23.81 -1.21
CA GLU A 60 -9.43 -24.75 -0.29
C GLU A 60 -10.20 -24.95 1.03
N SER A 61 -10.86 -23.92 1.54
CA SER A 61 -11.71 -24.01 2.74
C SER A 61 -13.11 -24.64 2.49
N LYS A 62 -13.47 -24.91 1.22
CA LYS A 62 -14.66 -25.70 0.86
C LYS A 62 -14.33 -27.19 0.68
N ASP A 63 -13.15 -27.54 0.17
CA ASP A 63 -12.70 -28.95 0.04
C ASP A 63 -12.11 -29.52 1.35
N GLY A 64 -11.70 -28.69 2.30
CA GLY A 64 -11.19 -29.14 3.60
C GLY A 64 -12.24 -29.47 4.68
N ARG A 65 -13.54 -29.26 4.42
CA ARG A 65 -14.62 -29.56 5.39
C ARG A 65 -15.18 -30.97 5.23
N VAL A 66 -14.27 -31.95 5.23
CA VAL A 66 -14.58 -33.31 5.66
C VAL A 66 -13.77 -33.61 6.91
N CYS A 67 -13.90 -32.75 7.94
CA CYS A 67 -13.67 -33.21 9.31
C CYS A 67 -14.81 -34.18 9.63
N ARG A 68 -14.62 -35.44 9.25
CA ARG A 68 -15.37 -36.59 9.73
C ARG A 68 -15.33 -36.56 11.26
N LEU A 69 -16.35 -35.98 11.90
CA LEU A 69 -16.66 -36.26 13.30
C LEU A 69 -17.18 -37.70 13.37
N VAL A 70 -16.27 -38.68 13.25
CA VAL A 70 -16.54 -40.07 13.60
C VAL A 70 -16.49 -40.13 15.12
N GLY A 71 -17.64 -39.89 15.73
CA GLY A 71 -17.89 -40.00 17.15
C GLY A 71 -19.34 -40.41 17.32
N GLY A 72 -19.63 -41.68 16.97
CA GLY A 72 -20.94 -42.27 17.14
C GLY A 72 -21.40 -42.12 18.59
N LYS A 73 -22.69 -41.77 18.74
CA LYS A 73 -23.35 -41.63 20.04
C LYS A 73 -23.32 -42.99 20.75
N VAL A 74 -22.44 -43.15 21.74
CA VAL A 74 -22.43 -44.31 22.63
C VAL A 74 -23.40 -44.06 23.77
N ASN A 75 -24.54 -44.74 23.73
CA ASN A 75 -25.40 -44.88 24.90
C ASN A 75 -24.65 -45.74 25.92
N ARG A 76 -24.31 -45.17 27.08
CA ARG A 76 -23.85 -45.94 28.24
C ARG A 76 -25.08 -46.20 29.12
N SER A 77 -25.25 -47.46 29.47
CA SER A 77 -26.34 -48.04 30.27
C SER A 77 -26.63 -47.27 31.55
#